data_AF-A0A940C2T6-F1
#
_entry.id   AF-A0A940C2T6-F1
#
_cell.length_a   1.000
_cell.length_b   1.000
_cell.length_c   1.000
_cell.angle_alpha   90.00
_cell.angle_beta   90.00
_cell.angle_gamma   90.00
#
_symmetry.space_group_name_H-M   'P 1'
#
loop_
_entity.id
_entity.type
_entity.pdbx_description
1 polymer ?
#
loop_
_entity_poly.entity_id
_entity_poly.type
_entity_poly.pdbx_seq_one_letter_code
_entity_poly.pdbx_strand_id
1 'polypeptide(L)'
;MKITCNNTYKADEQILHETVFEKYGYSSPSSEREVICLALTGNKAALKSYADLLFYRKINCRNNYKKAFPLYCEAAGLSFTDDGISCSGDGTPLAFYVLGYYLVNYKCESILKKCETIEEIEKLSRDERLSIALELATATLSSTRSPAAINLIGRILKECPELAASRDIEATAEEYFEDAAEEGYVFACNNLAAREADMIVGEVGDLSEHVNNYIHYLTISADRYEPYAANRLGLFYMLGEVRSKTGDTVYLHEFINTRFAKKYFQKAIVYPDVNSAWAYFNLIKYFHKDYDTNIELLNEHMDCIKELNPAVYDIAIEL
;
A
#
# COMPACT_ATOMS: atom_id res chain seq x y z
N MET A 1 -1.33 -8.16 27.48
CA MET A 1 -2.21 -9.08 26.73
C MET A 1 -1.37 -9.76 25.67
N LYS A 2 -1.46 -11.08 25.49
CA LYS A 2 -0.73 -11.78 24.42
C LYS A 2 -1.70 -12.16 23.31
N ILE A 3 -1.55 -11.54 22.15
CA ILE A 3 -2.32 -11.90 20.94
C ILE A 3 -1.59 -13.05 20.26
N THR A 4 -2.30 -14.15 19.98
CA THR A 4 -1.74 -15.32 19.31
C THR A 4 -2.60 -15.72 18.12
N CYS A 5 -1.98 -16.40 17.16
CA CYS A 5 -2.63 -17.04 16.03
C CYS A 5 -2.33 -18.54 16.10
N ASN A 6 -3.35 -19.40 16.18
CA ASN A 6 -3.17 -20.80 15.88
C ASN A 6 -3.25 -20.95 14.34
N ASN A 7 -2.51 -21.91 13.77
CA ASN A 7 -2.38 -22.02 12.31
C ASN A 7 -3.65 -22.60 11.63
N THR A 8 -4.82 -22.58 12.28
CA THR A 8 -6.08 -23.11 11.75
C THR A 8 -6.53 -22.35 10.51
N TYR A 9 -6.24 -21.05 10.44
CA TYR A 9 -6.57 -20.18 9.30
C TYR A 9 -6.03 -20.68 7.96
N LYS A 10 -4.97 -21.50 7.94
CA LYS A 10 -4.39 -22.03 6.70
C LYS A 10 -5.36 -22.94 5.94
N ALA A 11 -6.18 -23.70 6.67
CA ALA A 11 -7.23 -24.51 6.04
C ALA A 11 -8.28 -23.62 5.40
N ASP A 12 -8.67 -22.53 6.08
CA ASP A 12 -9.61 -21.55 5.55
C ASP A 12 -9.07 -20.83 4.30
N GLU A 13 -7.79 -20.45 4.30
CA GLU A 13 -7.11 -19.85 3.14
C GLU A 13 -7.07 -20.80 1.94
N GLN A 14 -6.76 -22.08 2.18
CA GLN A 14 -6.76 -23.09 1.12
C GLN A 14 -8.16 -23.27 0.52
N ILE A 15 -9.20 -23.39 1.35
CA ILE A 15 -10.58 -23.50 0.89
C ILE A 15 -10.96 -22.27 0.07
N LEU A 16 -10.67 -21.06 0.54
CA LEU A 16 -10.93 -19.82 -0.19
C LEU A 16 -10.24 -19.82 -1.57
N HIS A 17 -8.98 -20.23 -1.63
CA HIS A 17 -8.23 -20.28 -2.88
C HIS A 17 -8.84 -21.25 -3.90
N GLU A 18 -9.04 -22.51 -3.51
CA GLU A 18 -9.52 -23.59 -4.39
C GLU A 18 -10.97 -23.38 -4.82
N THR A 19 -11.81 -22.86 -3.92
CA THR A 19 -13.26 -22.72 -4.20
C THR A 19 -13.60 -21.43 -4.92
N VAL A 20 -12.82 -20.37 -4.73
CA VAL A 20 -13.11 -19.03 -5.27
C VAL A 20 -12.04 -18.56 -6.24
N PHE A 21 -10.81 -18.36 -5.80
CA PHE A 21 -9.80 -17.65 -6.58
C PHE A 21 -9.29 -18.43 -7.80
N GLU A 22 -9.09 -19.74 -7.70
CA GLU A 22 -8.70 -20.56 -8.85
C GLU A 22 -9.77 -20.55 -9.96
N LYS A 23 -11.05 -20.44 -9.59
CA LYS A 23 -12.17 -20.52 -10.54
C LYS A 23 -12.52 -19.17 -11.16
N TYR A 24 -12.46 -18.11 -10.37
CA TYR A 24 -13.01 -16.81 -10.75
C TYR A 24 -11.97 -15.69 -10.77
N GLY A 25 -10.72 -15.96 -10.38
CA GLY A 25 -9.69 -14.95 -10.17
C GLY A 25 -9.92 -14.12 -8.89
N TYR A 26 -9.05 -13.15 -8.63
CA TYR A 26 -9.05 -12.38 -7.37
C TYR A 26 -10.01 -11.19 -7.35
N SER A 27 -10.42 -10.69 -8.51
CA SER A 27 -11.09 -9.37 -8.63
C SER A 27 -12.34 -9.38 -9.53
N SER A 28 -12.84 -10.55 -9.93
CA SER A 28 -14.07 -10.61 -10.73
C SER A 28 -15.32 -10.43 -9.87
N PRO A 29 -16.43 -9.88 -10.40
CA PRO A 29 -17.70 -9.80 -9.67
C PRO A 29 -18.25 -11.17 -9.21
N SER A 30 -17.87 -12.26 -9.89
CA SER A 30 -18.21 -13.61 -9.43
C SER A 30 -17.36 -14.01 -8.22
N SER A 31 -16.06 -13.73 -8.24
CA SER A 31 -15.18 -13.94 -7.09
C SER A 31 -15.67 -13.19 -5.85
N GLU A 32 -16.01 -11.90 -5.99
CA GLU A 32 -16.51 -11.07 -4.89
C GLU A 32 -17.77 -11.66 -4.23
N ARG A 33 -18.71 -12.16 -5.04
CA ARG A 33 -19.94 -12.81 -4.53
C ARG A 33 -19.63 -14.10 -3.77
N GLU A 34 -18.76 -14.94 -4.32
CA GLU A 34 -18.40 -16.22 -3.72
C GLU A 34 -17.58 -16.03 -2.43
N VAL A 35 -16.73 -15.00 -2.35
CA VAL A 35 -16.08 -14.58 -1.09
C VAL A 35 -17.13 -14.31 -0.01
N ILE A 36 -18.19 -13.55 -0.33
CA ILE A 36 -19.25 -13.23 0.63
C ILE A 36 -19.99 -14.50 1.05
N CYS A 37 -20.35 -15.38 0.10
CA CYS A 37 -21.01 -16.65 0.42
C CYS A 37 -20.18 -17.53 1.34
N LEU A 38 -18.87 -17.66 1.08
CA LEU A 38 -17.95 -18.44 1.91
C LEU A 38 -17.72 -17.79 3.28
N ALA A 39 -17.66 -16.47 3.37
CA ALA A 39 -17.58 -15.75 4.64
C ALA A 39 -18.77 -16.07 5.56
N LEU A 40 -19.98 -16.19 5.00
CA LEU A 40 -21.19 -16.53 5.74
C LEU A 40 -21.18 -17.97 6.31
N THR A 41 -20.28 -18.84 5.87
CA THR A 41 -20.09 -20.17 6.47
C THR A 41 -19.13 -20.17 7.66
N GLY A 42 -18.60 -19.00 8.04
CA GLY A 42 -17.65 -18.84 9.14
C GLY A 42 -16.17 -18.98 8.75
N ASN A 43 -15.84 -19.10 7.46
CA ASN A 43 -14.45 -19.17 6.99
C ASN A 43 -13.74 -17.82 7.26
N LYS A 44 -12.69 -17.84 8.08
CA LYS A 44 -11.99 -16.64 8.58
C LYS A 44 -11.23 -15.90 7.49
N ALA A 45 -10.63 -16.62 6.55
CA ALA A 45 -9.96 -16.02 5.40
C ALA A 45 -10.95 -15.25 4.51
N ALA A 46 -12.10 -15.87 4.20
CA ALA A 46 -13.17 -15.27 3.43
C ALA A 46 -13.82 -14.09 4.16
N LEU A 47 -14.02 -14.17 5.48
CA LEU A 47 -14.48 -13.05 6.31
C LEU A 47 -13.55 -11.84 6.21
N LYS A 48 -12.23 -12.04 6.27
CA LYS A 48 -11.26 -10.97 6.05
C LYS A 48 -11.37 -10.38 4.64
N SER A 49 -11.46 -11.21 3.61
CA SER A 49 -11.63 -10.74 2.23
C SER A 49 -12.94 -9.99 2.02
N TYR A 50 -14.04 -10.42 2.65
CA TYR A 50 -15.30 -9.68 2.63
C TYR A 50 -15.16 -8.32 3.32
N ALA A 51 -14.48 -8.27 4.46
CA ALA A 51 -14.17 -7.01 5.13
C ALA A 51 -13.34 -6.07 4.23
N ASP A 52 -12.38 -6.58 3.45
CA ASP A 52 -11.61 -5.79 2.46
C ASP A 52 -12.52 -5.19 1.38
N LEU A 53 -13.50 -5.95 0.87
CA LEU A 53 -14.44 -5.45 -0.13
C LEU A 53 -15.25 -4.26 0.39
N LEU A 54 -15.61 -4.26 1.67
CA LEU A 54 -16.25 -3.13 2.33
C LEU A 54 -15.23 -1.99 2.54
N PHE A 55 -14.08 -2.28 3.15
CA PHE A 55 -13.05 -1.30 3.49
C PHE A 55 -12.59 -0.48 2.28
N TYR A 56 -12.29 -1.14 1.17
CA TYR A 56 -11.88 -0.50 -0.08
C TYR A 56 -13.06 -0.05 -0.97
N ARG A 57 -14.29 -0.10 -0.45
CA ARG A 57 -15.52 0.37 -1.10
C ARG A 57 -15.81 -0.28 -2.45
N LYS A 58 -15.40 -1.53 -2.62
CA LYS A 58 -15.74 -2.35 -3.78
C LYS A 58 -17.23 -2.69 -3.78
N ILE A 59 -17.81 -2.82 -2.58
CA ILE A 59 -19.25 -2.89 -2.37
C ILE A 59 -19.74 -1.51 -1.96
N ASN A 60 -20.62 -0.91 -2.78
CA ASN A 60 -21.19 0.38 -2.46
C ASN A 60 -22.20 0.26 -1.30
N CYS A 61 -21.76 0.59 -0.09
CA CYS A 61 -22.65 0.73 1.04
C CYS A 61 -22.31 1.96 1.90
N ARG A 62 -23.26 2.41 2.71
CA ARG A 62 -23.01 3.43 3.73
C ARG A 62 -22.26 2.82 4.90
N ASN A 63 -21.37 3.61 5.51
CA ASN A 63 -20.62 3.26 6.71
C ASN A 63 -19.66 2.08 6.52
N ASN A 64 -18.91 2.08 5.41
CA ASN A 64 -18.05 0.98 4.98
C ASN A 64 -17.06 0.55 6.07
N TYR A 65 -16.35 1.50 6.67
CA TYR A 65 -15.32 1.19 7.66
C TYR A 65 -15.94 0.65 8.95
N LYS A 66 -17.02 1.28 9.43
CA LYS A 66 -17.77 0.80 10.59
C LYS A 66 -18.32 -0.63 10.40
N LYS A 67 -18.69 -1.02 9.18
CA LYS A 67 -19.16 -2.37 8.87
C LYS A 67 -18.03 -3.38 8.67
N ALA A 68 -16.91 -2.95 8.11
CA ALA A 68 -15.74 -3.82 7.91
C ALA A 68 -15.07 -4.16 9.24
N PHE A 69 -15.01 -3.22 10.19
CA PHE A 69 -14.35 -3.41 11.48
C PHE A 69 -14.79 -4.68 12.25
N PRO A 70 -16.09 -4.93 12.53
CA PRO A 70 -16.51 -6.14 13.25
C PRO A 70 -16.20 -7.43 12.47
N LEU A 71 -16.22 -7.41 11.13
CA LEU A 71 -15.81 -8.56 10.32
C LEU A 71 -14.31 -8.83 10.44
N TYR A 72 -13.47 -7.79 10.49
CA TYR A 72 -12.06 -7.97 10.79
C TYR A 72 -11.83 -8.51 12.20
N CYS A 73 -12.58 -8.03 13.22
CA CYS A 73 -12.52 -8.59 14.57
C CYS A 73 -12.87 -10.08 14.56
N GLU A 74 -13.96 -10.47 13.90
CA GLU A 74 -14.38 -11.85 13.79
C GLU A 74 -13.37 -12.72 13.02
N ALA A 75 -12.82 -12.21 11.91
CA ALA A 75 -11.79 -12.87 11.12
C ALA A 75 -10.48 -13.03 11.90
N ALA A 76 -10.17 -12.08 12.79
CA ALA A 76 -9.03 -12.13 13.69
C ALA A 76 -9.29 -12.99 14.94
N GLY A 77 -10.52 -13.45 15.16
CA GLY A 77 -10.88 -14.15 16.40
C GLY A 77 -10.75 -13.26 17.64
N LEU A 78 -10.96 -11.96 17.49
CA LEU A 78 -10.87 -10.93 18.53
C LEU A 78 -12.24 -10.43 18.96
N SER A 79 -12.36 -10.09 20.25
CA SER A 79 -13.50 -9.34 20.77
C SER A 79 -13.03 -8.21 21.67
N PHE A 80 -13.69 -7.05 21.56
CA PHE A 80 -13.50 -5.89 22.41
C PHE A 80 -14.57 -5.95 23.50
N THR A 81 -14.16 -6.14 24.75
CA THR A 81 -15.02 -6.14 25.93
C THR A 81 -14.65 -4.96 26.83
N ASP A 82 -15.46 -4.69 27.85
CA ASP A 82 -15.13 -3.64 28.83
C ASP A 82 -13.89 -4.01 29.69
N ASP A 83 -13.51 -5.30 29.73
CA ASP A 83 -12.30 -5.80 30.41
C ASP A 83 -11.05 -5.78 29.49
N GLY A 84 -11.18 -5.27 28.26
CA GLY A 84 -10.11 -5.18 27.28
C GLY A 84 -10.36 -6.03 26.03
N ILE A 85 -9.28 -6.48 25.38
CA ILE A 85 -9.38 -7.30 24.16
C ILE A 85 -9.15 -8.76 24.53
N SER A 86 -10.00 -9.64 24.02
CA SER A 86 -9.79 -11.09 24.11
C SER A 86 -9.45 -11.65 22.74
N CYS A 87 -8.60 -12.68 22.71
CA CYS A 87 -8.18 -13.38 21.49
C CYS A 87 -8.43 -14.88 21.66
N SER A 88 -9.23 -15.45 20.76
CA SER A 88 -9.50 -16.89 20.72
C SER A 88 -8.31 -17.70 20.18
N GLY A 89 -7.38 -17.03 19.48
CA GLY A 89 -6.31 -17.66 18.72
C GLY A 89 -6.74 -18.13 17.33
N ASP A 90 -8.04 -18.31 17.09
CA ASP A 90 -8.62 -18.84 15.84
C ASP A 90 -8.96 -17.70 14.87
N GLY A 91 -7.93 -17.13 14.25
CA GLY A 91 -8.08 -16.01 13.33
C GLY A 91 -6.99 -15.96 12.26
N THR A 92 -7.21 -15.17 11.21
CA THR A 92 -6.18 -14.92 10.19
C THR A 92 -5.24 -13.81 10.63
N PRO A 93 -3.91 -14.01 10.54
CA PRO A 93 -2.94 -13.01 10.99
C PRO A 93 -3.01 -11.71 10.19
N LEU A 94 -3.46 -11.76 8.93
CA LEU A 94 -3.64 -10.54 8.14
C LEU A 94 -4.77 -9.64 8.66
N ALA A 95 -5.77 -10.20 9.36
CA ALA A 95 -6.79 -9.38 10.01
C ALA A 95 -6.22 -8.62 11.23
N PHE A 96 -5.23 -9.18 11.95
CA PHE A 96 -4.53 -8.45 13.01
C PHE A 96 -3.86 -7.19 12.46
N TYR A 97 -3.11 -7.31 11.37
CA TYR A 97 -2.51 -6.16 10.70
C TYR A 97 -3.55 -5.08 10.35
N VAL A 98 -4.67 -5.46 9.72
CA VAL A 98 -5.69 -4.49 9.32
C VAL A 98 -6.31 -3.79 10.53
N LEU A 99 -6.58 -4.52 11.62
CA LEU A 99 -7.05 -3.94 12.87
C LEU A 99 -6.01 -3.00 13.49
N GLY A 100 -4.72 -3.36 13.45
CA GLY A 100 -3.63 -2.46 13.85
C GLY A 100 -3.62 -1.18 13.01
N TYR A 101 -3.83 -1.31 11.69
CA TYR A 101 -3.95 -0.16 10.78
C TYR A 101 -5.13 0.74 11.16
N TYR A 102 -6.30 0.16 11.48
CA TYR A 102 -7.45 0.90 12.00
C TYR A 102 -7.06 1.73 13.23
N LEU A 103 -6.49 1.09 14.24
CA LEU A 103 -6.17 1.73 15.52
C LEU A 103 -5.17 2.88 15.35
N VAL A 104 -4.18 2.73 14.46
CA VAL A 104 -3.19 3.77 14.14
C VAL A 104 -3.79 4.91 13.31
N ASN A 105 -4.69 4.64 12.36
CA ASN A 105 -5.15 5.66 11.41
C ASN A 105 -6.51 6.28 11.72
N TYR A 106 -7.26 5.71 12.67
CA TYR A 106 -8.63 6.12 12.99
C TYR A 106 -8.73 7.63 13.31
N LYS A 107 -9.44 8.36 12.44
CA LYS A 107 -9.66 9.82 12.48
C LYS A 107 -8.40 10.69 12.46
N CYS A 108 -7.24 10.14 12.11
CA CYS A 108 -5.99 10.90 12.03
C CYS A 108 -5.59 11.18 10.57
N GLU A 109 -5.43 10.13 9.78
CA GLU A 109 -4.82 10.19 8.44
C GLU A 109 -5.47 9.19 7.48
N SER A 110 -4.97 9.14 6.25
CA SER A 110 -5.37 8.17 5.22
C SER A 110 -6.86 8.25 4.83
N ILE A 111 -7.38 7.15 4.28
CA ILE A 111 -8.80 6.96 3.97
C ILE A 111 -9.68 6.93 5.23
N LEU A 112 -9.09 6.74 6.42
CA LEU A 112 -9.77 6.70 7.73
C LEU A 112 -9.85 8.07 8.43
N LYS A 113 -9.29 9.15 7.87
CA LYS A 113 -9.37 10.51 8.44
C LYS A 113 -10.81 10.98 8.67
N LYS A 114 -11.74 10.56 7.80
CA LYS A 114 -13.18 10.83 7.89
C LYS A 114 -14.00 9.56 8.17
N CYS A 115 -13.40 8.60 8.87
CA CYS A 115 -14.07 7.36 9.25
C CYS A 115 -15.30 7.64 10.12
N GLU A 116 -16.35 6.86 9.94
CA GLU A 116 -17.51 6.87 10.83
C GLU A 116 -17.12 6.43 12.25
N THR A 117 -17.93 6.80 13.24
CA THR A 117 -17.65 6.43 14.63
C THR A 117 -17.74 4.92 14.85
N ILE A 118 -16.62 4.34 15.32
CA ILE A 118 -16.48 2.94 15.76
C ILE A 118 -16.36 2.97 17.29
N GLU A 119 -17.43 2.59 17.99
CA GLU A 119 -17.57 2.76 19.44
C GLU A 119 -16.44 2.05 20.20
N GLU A 120 -16.02 0.88 19.72
CA GLU A 120 -14.94 0.09 20.28
C GLU A 120 -13.60 0.85 20.26
N ILE A 121 -13.35 1.66 19.22
CA ILE A 121 -12.13 2.46 19.10
C ILE A 121 -12.24 3.77 19.89
N GLU A 122 -13.43 4.38 19.96
CA GLU A 122 -13.65 5.63 20.75
C GLU A 122 -13.41 5.45 22.24
N LYS A 123 -13.62 4.23 22.76
CA LYS A 123 -13.34 3.91 24.16
C LYS A 123 -11.85 3.90 24.49
N LEU A 124 -10.96 3.86 23.49
CA LEU A 124 -9.52 3.74 23.67
C LEU A 124 -8.81 5.09 23.50
N SER A 125 -7.91 5.40 24.43
CA SER A 125 -6.96 6.50 24.27
C SER A 125 -6.03 6.27 23.08
N ARG A 126 -5.31 7.31 22.64
CA ARG A 126 -4.33 7.17 21.55
C ARG A 126 -3.24 6.16 21.91
N ASP A 127 -2.71 6.23 23.13
CA ASP A 127 -1.61 5.38 23.59
C ASP A 127 -2.04 3.91 23.69
N GLU A 128 -3.25 3.64 24.18
CA GLU A 128 -3.82 2.29 24.17
C GLU A 128 -3.96 1.75 22.75
N ARG A 129 -4.46 2.57 21.81
CA ARG A 129 -4.57 2.18 20.40
C ARG A 129 -3.22 1.83 19.78
N LEU A 130 -2.18 2.63 20.02
CA LEU A 130 -0.83 2.36 19.51
C LEU A 130 -0.23 1.09 20.14
N SER A 131 -0.38 0.90 21.45
CA SER A 131 0.11 -0.29 22.15
C SER A 131 -0.58 -1.57 21.66
N ILE A 132 -1.90 -1.54 21.46
CA ILE A 132 -2.66 -2.67 20.91
C ILE A 132 -2.27 -2.92 19.44
N ALA A 133 -2.12 -1.86 18.64
CA ALA A 133 -1.73 -1.99 17.24
C ALA A 133 -0.34 -2.62 17.09
N LEU A 134 0.60 -2.30 17.98
CA LEU A 134 1.93 -2.90 18.00
C LEU A 134 1.85 -4.41 18.28
N GLU A 135 1.05 -4.81 19.27
CA GLU A 135 0.82 -6.23 19.58
C GLU A 135 0.23 -6.99 18.40
N LEU A 136 -0.76 -6.40 17.72
CA LEU A 136 -1.39 -6.98 16.54
C LEU A 136 -0.40 -7.13 15.37
N ALA A 137 0.42 -6.10 15.12
CA ALA A 137 1.40 -6.13 14.05
C ALA A 137 2.51 -7.16 14.32
N THR A 138 3.00 -7.25 15.56
CA THR A 138 3.99 -8.25 15.98
C THR A 138 3.42 -9.67 15.94
N ALA A 139 2.17 -9.87 16.35
CA ALA A 139 1.48 -11.15 16.21
C ALA A 139 1.29 -11.55 14.74
N THR A 140 1.03 -10.58 13.86
CA THR A 140 1.01 -10.80 12.40
C THR A 140 2.38 -11.32 11.96
N LEU A 141 3.45 -10.58 12.25
CA LEU A 141 4.82 -10.88 11.82
C LEU A 141 5.32 -12.25 12.33
N SER A 142 4.94 -12.61 13.56
CA SER A 142 5.29 -13.91 14.16
C SER A 142 4.60 -15.09 13.47
N SER A 143 3.47 -14.85 12.80
CA SER A 143 2.65 -15.88 12.16
C SER A 143 2.85 -15.93 10.64
N THR A 144 3.05 -14.76 10.03
CA THR A 144 3.26 -14.57 8.61
C THR A 144 4.12 -13.32 8.38
N ARG A 145 5.14 -13.44 7.52
CA ARG A 145 6.02 -12.30 7.20
C ARG A 145 5.29 -11.34 6.27
N SER A 146 4.55 -10.41 6.86
CA SER A 146 3.75 -9.40 6.15
C SER A 146 4.51 -8.07 6.09
N PRO A 147 4.94 -7.60 4.90
CA PRO A 147 5.67 -6.34 4.76
C PRO A 147 4.86 -5.13 5.23
N ALA A 148 3.54 -5.19 5.09
CA ALA A 148 2.64 -4.16 5.59
C ALA A 148 2.61 -4.09 7.12
N ALA A 149 2.72 -5.23 7.81
CA ALA A 149 2.83 -5.29 9.26
C ALA A 149 4.19 -4.75 9.73
N ILE A 150 5.29 -5.13 9.06
CA ILE A 150 6.64 -4.62 9.33
C ILE A 150 6.64 -3.07 9.24
N ASN A 151 6.10 -2.52 8.15
CA ASN A 151 5.97 -1.06 8.00
C ASN A 151 5.09 -0.42 9.08
N LEU A 152 4.01 -1.10 9.50
CA LEU A 152 3.13 -0.59 10.56
C LEU A 152 3.86 -0.51 11.91
N ILE A 153 4.71 -1.50 12.24
CA ILE A 153 5.56 -1.47 13.43
C ILE A 153 6.48 -0.24 13.37
N GLY A 154 7.23 -0.07 12.27
CA GLY A 154 8.10 1.10 12.09
C GLY A 154 7.36 2.42 12.28
N ARG A 155 6.14 2.53 11.75
CA ARG A 155 5.28 3.70 11.94
C ARG A 155 4.91 3.94 13.41
N ILE A 156 4.50 2.89 14.13
CA ILE A 156 4.13 3.02 15.54
C ILE A 156 5.34 3.45 16.37
N LEU A 157 6.50 2.84 16.14
CA LEU A 157 7.73 3.18 16.86
C LEU A 157 8.24 4.57 16.53
N LYS A 158 7.98 5.08 15.33
CA LYS A 158 8.28 6.48 14.98
C LYS A 158 7.38 7.47 15.74
N GLU A 159 6.11 7.13 15.94
CA GLU A 159 5.15 7.97 16.66
C GLU A 159 5.31 7.89 18.19
N CYS A 160 5.66 6.71 18.70
CA CYS A 160 5.72 6.39 20.12
C CYS A 160 6.95 5.51 20.43
N PRO A 161 8.17 6.08 20.41
CA PRO A 161 9.42 5.33 20.57
C PRO A 161 9.55 4.59 21.91
N GLU A 162 8.92 5.10 22.96
CA GLU A 162 8.90 4.50 24.30
C GLU A 162 8.28 3.10 24.33
N LEU A 163 7.41 2.77 23.36
CA LEU A 163 6.86 1.43 23.21
C LEU A 163 7.95 0.41 22.88
N ALA A 164 9.01 0.79 22.15
CA ALA A 164 10.11 -0.12 21.83
C ALA A 164 10.76 -0.66 23.11
N ALA A 165 11.11 0.23 24.04
CA ALA A 165 11.72 -0.14 25.33
C ALA A 165 10.77 -1.00 26.19
N SER A 166 9.48 -0.69 26.21
CA SER A 166 8.49 -1.47 26.98
C SER A 166 8.26 -2.89 26.44
N ARG A 167 8.65 -3.15 25.19
CA ARG A 167 8.41 -4.40 24.47
C ARG A 167 9.67 -5.17 24.12
N ASP A 168 10.82 -4.71 24.61
CA ASP A 168 12.14 -5.31 24.30
C ASP A 168 12.39 -5.39 22.78
N ILE A 169 11.97 -4.35 22.04
CA ILE A 169 12.22 -4.21 20.61
C ILE A 169 13.51 -3.42 20.44
N GLU A 170 14.56 -4.07 19.95
CA GLU A 170 15.86 -3.43 19.71
C GLU A 170 15.88 -2.63 18.40
N ALA A 171 15.17 -3.10 17.38
CA ALA A 171 15.14 -2.46 16.06
C ALA A 171 14.47 -1.09 16.10
N THR A 172 15.08 -0.14 15.42
CA THR A 172 14.59 1.22 15.22
C THR A 172 13.42 1.24 14.23
N ALA A 173 12.64 2.32 14.27
CA ALA A 173 11.58 2.54 13.28
C ALA A 173 12.10 2.52 11.84
N GLU A 174 13.33 2.97 11.63
CA GLU A 174 13.96 3.06 10.32
C GLU A 174 14.29 1.67 9.75
N GLU A 175 14.89 0.81 10.57
CA GLU A 175 15.17 -0.59 10.18
C GLU A 175 13.89 -1.34 9.79
N TYR A 176 12.75 -1.04 10.42
CA TYR A 176 11.46 -1.60 10.01
C TYR A 176 10.94 -1.04 8.67
N PHE A 177 11.20 0.22 8.35
CA PHE A 177 10.81 0.75 7.03
C PHE A 177 11.67 0.14 5.92
N GLU A 178 12.97 0.01 6.15
CA GLU A 178 13.91 -0.63 5.23
C GLU A 178 13.54 -2.10 5.04
N ASP A 179 13.32 -2.87 6.12
CA ASP A 179 12.89 -4.28 6.04
C ASP A 179 11.57 -4.43 5.25
N ALA A 180 10.59 -3.55 5.48
CA ALA A 180 9.35 -3.58 4.72
C ALA A 180 9.56 -3.26 3.23
N ALA A 181 10.47 -2.34 2.90
CA ALA A 181 10.79 -1.98 1.53
C ALA A 181 11.54 -3.10 0.81
N GLU A 182 12.50 -3.77 1.46
CA GLU A 182 13.22 -4.92 0.89
C GLU A 182 12.29 -6.10 0.60
N GLU A 183 11.28 -6.32 1.43
CA GLU A 183 10.22 -7.30 1.16
C GLU A 183 9.24 -6.84 0.04
N GLY A 184 9.38 -5.60 -0.42
CA GLY A 184 8.64 -5.06 -1.55
C GLY A 184 7.34 -4.35 -1.22
N TYR A 185 7.19 -3.85 0.01
CA TYR A 185 6.05 -3.01 0.36
C TYR A 185 6.15 -1.64 -0.33
N VAL A 186 5.38 -1.46 -1.41
CA VAL A 186 5.47 -0.30 -2.29
C VAL A 186 5.37 1.05 -1.57
N PHE A 187 4.59 1.15 -0.50
CA PHE A 187 4.50 2.39 0.29
C PHE A 187 5.78 2.67 1.08
N ALA A 188 6.45 1.65 1.63
CA ALA A 188 7.75 1.83 2.29
C ALA A 188 8.79 2.26 1.25
N CYS A 189 8.86 1.55 0.12
CA CYS A 189 9.75 1.90 -1.00
C CYS A 189 9.57 3.36 -1.43
N ASN A 190 8.34 3.79 -1.67
CA ASN A 190 8.04 5.14 -2.15
C ASN A 190 8.36 6.21 -1.09
N ASN A 191 8.14 5.91 0.19
CA ASN A 191 8.48 6.83 1.29
C ASN A 191 9.98 6.98 1.47
N LEU A 192 10.74 5.88 1.39
CA LEU A 192 12.20 5.88 1.46
C LEU A 192 12.78 6.60 0.25
N ALA A 193 12.34 6.27 -0.97
CA ALA A 193 12.73 7.00 -2.18
C ALA A 193 12.44 8.51 -2.05
N ALA A 194 11.29 8.91 -1.52
CA ALA A 194 10.99 10.32 -1.32
C ALA A 194 11.92 10.98 -0.28
N ARG A 195 12.38 10.26 0.74
CA ARG A 195 13.42 10.75 1.67
C ARG A 195 14.76 10.89 0.95
N GLU A 196 15.18 9.90 0.18
CA GLU A 196 16.43 10.00 -0.59
C GLU A 196 16.40 11.19 -1.56
N ALA A 197 15.26 11.46 -2.19
CA ALA A 197 15.07 12.64 -3.02
C ALA A 197 15.24 13.95 -2.23
N ASP A 198 14.72 14.03 -1.00
CA ASP A 198 14.91 15.18 -0.12
C ASP A 198 16.42 15.38 0.20
N MET A 199 17.18 14.31 0.42
CA MET A 199 18.63 14.35 0.70
C MET A 199 19.44 14.78 -0.54
N ILE A 200 19.10 14.26 -1.72
CA ILE A 200 19.72 14.62 -3.00
C ILE A 200 19.52 16.10 -3.29
N VAL A 201 18.28 16.59 -3.21
CA VAL A 201 17.94 18.00 -3.50
C VAL A 201 18.54 18.94 -2.47
N GLY A 202 18.63 18.52 -1.20
CA GLY A 202 19.28 19.28 -0.14
C GLY A 202 20.80 19.25 -0.16
N GLU A 203 21.41 18.49 -1.08
CA GLU A 203 22.85 18.22 -1.14
C GLU A 203 23.44 17.69 0.19
N VAL A 204 22.68 16.85 0.91
CA VAL A 204 23.06 16.35 2.23
C VAL A 204 23.73 14.98 2.11
N GLY A 205 24.89 14.80 2.76
CA GLY A 205 25.55 13.49 2.87
C GLY A 205 26.31 13.07 1.61
N ASP A 206 26.44 11.75 1.40
CA ASP A 206 27.01 11.18 0.18
C ASP A 206 25.93 11.09 -0.90
N LEU A 207 25.99 12.00 -1.88
CA LEU A 207 25.00 12.04 -2.96
C LEU A 207 24.98 10.76 -3.78
N SER A 208 26.11 10.08 -3.94
CA SER A 208 26.17 8.82 -4.68
C SER A 208 25.33 7.74 -3.97
N GLU A 209 25.45 7.65 -2.65
CA GLU A 209 24.66 6.73 -1.84
C GLU A 209 23.16 7.03 -1.94
N HIS A 210 22.77 8.30 -1.75
CA HIS A 210 21.37 8.71 -1.84
C HIS A 210 20.76 8.47 -3.22
N VAL A 211 21.50 8.74 -4.30
CA VAL A 211 21.04 8.44 -5.67
C VAL A 211 20.87 6.94 -5.89
N ASN A 212 21.81 6.12 -5.41
CA ASN A 212 21.69 4.66 -5.51
C ASN A 212 20.48 4.13 -4.73
N ASN A 213 20.26 4.61 -3.50
CA ASN A 213 19.10 4.23 -2.69
C ASN A 213 17.78 4.71 -3.31
N TYR A 214 17.74 5.92 -3.88
CA TYR A 214 16.60 6.44 -4.62
C TYR A 214 16.21 5.52 -5.78
N ILE A 215 17.18 5.15 -6.62
CA ILE A 215 16.96 4.23 -7.74
C ILE A 215 16.53 2.86 -7.25
N HIS A 216 17.18 2.33 -6.21
CA HIS A 216 16.91 1.01 -5.63
C HIS A 216 15.46 0.89 -5.15
N TYR A 217 15.02 1.78 -4.26
CA TYR A 217 13.67 1.71 -3.71
C TYR A 217 12.60 1.94 -4.77
N LEU A 218 12.80 2.89 -5.69
CA LEU A 218 11.84 3.05 -6.79
C LEU A 218 11.81 1.81 -7.69
N THR A 219 12.94 1.13 -7.90
CA THR A 219 13.00 -0.06 -8.75
C THR A 219 12.19 -1.20 -8.14
N ILE A 220 12.32 -1.44 -6.84
CA ILE A 220 11.53 -2.45 -6.12
C ILE A 220 10.02 -2.22 -6.31
N SER A 221 9.58 -0.97 -6.19
CA SER A 221 8.17 -0.56 -6.32
C SER A 221 7.68 -0.64 -7.77
N ALA A 222 8.46 -0.10 -8.71
CA ALA A 222 8.13 -0.10 -10.14
C ALA A 222 8.12 -1.51 -10.75
N ASP A 223 8.98 -2.43 -10.28
CA ASP A 223 8.99 -3.82 -10.74
C ASP A 223 7.78 -4.62 -10.27
N ARG A 224 7.05 -4.11 -9.27
CA ARG A 224 5.71 -4.58 -8.87
C ARG A 224 4.58 -3.81 -9.56
N TYR A 225 4.91 -3.08 -10.63
CA TYR A 225 3.97 -2.31 -11.46
C TYR A 225 3.27 -1.18 -10.72
N GLU A 226 3.87 -0.61 -9.69
CA GLU A 226 3.35 0.58 -9.04
C GLU A 226 3.55 1.81 -9.96
N PRO A 227 2.47 2.43 -10.48
CA PRO A 227 2.59 3.44 -11.51
C PRO A 227 3.32 4.71 -11.09
N TYR A 228 3.18 5.14 -9.82
CA TYR A 228 3.88 6.32 -9.33
C TYR A 228 5.40 6.13 -9.39
N ALA A 229 5.93 5.03 -8.86
CA ALA A 229 7.35 4.73 -8.83
C ALA A 229 7.91 4.50 -10.25
N ALA A 230 7.16 3.77 -11.08
CA ALA A 230 7.53 3.54 -12.46
C ALA A 230 7.58 4.86 -13.26
N ASN A 231 6.62 5.77 -13.07
CA ASN A 231 6.66 7.08 -13.70
C ASN A 231 7.83 7.95 -13.19
N ARG A 232 8.14 7.89 -11.89
CA ARG A 232 9.29 8.59 -11.30
C ARG A 232 10.62 8.09 -11.86
N LEU A 233 10.84 6.78 -11.96
CA LEU A 233 12.02 6.22 -12.63
C LEU A 233 12.06 6.57 -14.12
N GLY A 234 10.90 6.59 -14.78
CA GLY A 234 10.79 7.03 -16.16
C GLY A 234 11.33 8.45 -16.35
N LEU A 235 10.89 9.40 -15.52
CA LEU A 235 11.37 10.79 -15.55
C LEU A 235 12.83 10.92 -15.14
N PHE A 236 13.27 10.18 -14.12
CA PHE A 236 14.67 10.11 -13.70
C PHE A 236 15.56 9.69 -14.88
N TYR A 237 15.25 8.59 -15.56
CA TYR A 237 16.03 8.14 -16.72
C TYR A 237 15.81 9.00 -17.98
N MET A 238 14.72 9.76 -18.08
CA MET A 238 14.48 10.61 -19.25
C MET A 238 15.23 11.94 -19.16
N LEU A 239 15.24 12.55 -17.98
CA LEU A 239 15.69 13.94 -17.77
C LEU A 239 16.81 14.07 -16.72
N GLY A 240 17.07 13.03 -15.93
CA GLY A 240 17.83 13.12 -14.68
C GLY A 240 17.00 13.68 -13.52
N GLU A 241 15.68 13.81 -13.67
CA GLU A 241 14.83 14.52 -12.71
C GLU A 241 14.75 13.80 -11.35
N VAL A 242 15.13 14.50 -10.28
CA VAL A 242 14.84 14.12 -8.89
C VAL A 242 14.06 15.25 -8.25
N ARG A 243 12.87 14.93 -7.72
CA ARG A 243 11.95 15.91 -7.12
C ARG A 243 11.69 15.57 -5.65
N SER A 244 11.92 16.54 -4.77
CA SER A 244 11.68 16.44 -3.33
C SER A 244 10.18 16.48 -3.00
N LYS A 245 9.83 16.25 -1.73
CA LYS A 245 8.45 16.37 -1.23
C LYS A 245 7.93 17.81 -1.25
N THR A 246 8.81 18.80 -1.10
CA THR A 246 8.47 20.24 -1.18
C THR A 246 8.25 20.69 -2.63
N GLY A 247 8.65 19.87 -3.59
CA GLY A 247 8.48 20.11 -5.02
C GLY A 247 9.72 20.68 -5.70
N ASP A 248 10.78 20.96 -4.94
CA ASP A 248 12.09 21.35 -5.45
C ASP A 248 12.66 20.23 -6.32
N THR A 249 13.37 20.60 -7.38
CA THR A 249 13.80 19.65 -8.41
C THR A 249 15.25 19.91 -8.80
N VAL A 250 16.03 18.85 -8.91
CA VAL A 250 17.39 18.85 -9.49
C VAL A 250 17.44 17.89 -10.68
N TYR A 251 18.44 18.06 -11.54
CA TYR A 251 18.63 17.24 -12.73
C TYR A 251 20.03 16.63 -12.76
N LEU A 252 20.10 15.31 -12.65
CA LEU A 252 21.32 14.50 -12.69
C LEU A 252 21.49 13.90 -14.09
N HIS A 253 21.92 14.74 -15.03
CA HIS A 253 21.94 14.40 -16.46
C HIS A 253 22.83 13.21 -16.82
N GLU A 254 23.80 12.87 -15.97
CA GLU A 254 24.67 11.69 -16.12
C GLU A 254 23.91 10.35 -16.03
N PHE A 255 22.69 10.34 -15.46
CA PHE A 255 21.85 9.15 -15.36
C PHE A 255 20.84 8.99 -16.51
N ILE A 256 20.84 9.89 -17.50
CA ILE A 256 19.89 9.82 -18.61
C ILE A 256 20.09 8.54 -19.43
N ASN A 257 19.02 7.77 -19.55
CA ASN A 257 18.93 6.54 -20.34
C ASN A 257 17.52 6.38 -20.93
N THR A 258 17.33 6.85 -22.16
CA THR A 258 16.01 6.88 -22.83
C THR A 258 15.37 5.50 -23.00
N ARG A 259 16.17 4.44 -23.12
CA ARG A 259 15.67 3.06 -23.18
C ARG A 259 15.05 2.64 -21.85
N PHE A 260 15.70 2.97 -20.74
CA PHE A 260 15.16 2.68 -19.41
C PHE A 260 13.97 3.56 -19.08
N ALA A 261 13.99 4.83 -19.50
CA ALA A 261 12.83 5.72 -19.38
C ALA A 261 11.58 5.11 -20.03
N LYS A 262 11.69 4.69 -21.30
CA LYS A 262 10.58 4.05 -22.02
C LYS A 262 10.09 2.79 -21.32
N LYS A 263 11.01 1.92 -20.88
CA LYS A 263 10.68 0.68 -20.14
C LYS A 263 9.83 0.97 -18.91
N TYR A 264 10.19 1.99 -18.13
CA TYR A 264 9.47 2.30 -16.89
C TYR A 264 8.15 3.04 -17.13
N PHE A 265 8.06 3.93 -18.12
CA PHE A 265 6.75 4.46 -18.51
C PHE A 265 5.81 3.37 -19.00
N GLN A 266 6.30 2.38 -19.75
CA GLN A 266 5.51 1.22 -20.18
C GLN A 266 5.10 0.32 -19.00
N LYS A 267 5.94 0.17 -17.97
CA LYS A 267 5.56 -0.54 -16.73
C LYS A 267 4.42 0.17 -15.99
N ALA A 268 4.45 1.50 -15.96
CA ALA A 268 3.47 2.31 -15.24
C ALA A 268 2.04 2.20 -15.82
N ILE A 269 1.87 1.70 -17.04
CA ILE A 269 0.55 1.59 -17.69
C ILE A 269 -0.04 0.16 -17.65
N VAL A 270 0.64 -0.80 -17.02
CA VAL A 270 0.17 -2.20 -16.96
C VAL A 270 -1.07 -2.35 -16.06
N TYR A 271 -1.09 -1.68 -14.91
CA TYR A 271 -2.24 -1.64 -14.01
C TYR A 271 -2.63 -0.17 -13.80
N PRO A 272 -3.42 0.40 -14.73
CA PRO A 272 -3.59 1.83 -14.81
C PRO A 272 -4.31 2.41 -13.58
N ASP A 273 -3.74 3.50 -13.04
CA ASP A 273 -4.35 4.36 -12.03
C ASP A 273 -4.20 5.84 -12.43
N VAL A 274 -4.53 6.75 -11.51
CA VAL A 274 -4.40 8.20 -11.73
C VAL A 274 -2.96 8.65 -12.07
N ASN A 275 -1.94 7.92 -11.62
CA ASN A 275 -0.53 8.20 -11.91
C ASN A 275 -0.13 7.67 -13.29
N SER A 276 -0.75 6.61 -13.79
CA SER A 276 -0.52 6.09 -15.14
C SER A 276 -0.87 7.10 -16.23
N ALA A 277 -1.79 8.05 -15.99
CA ALA A 277 -2.07 9.15 -16.90
C ALA A 277 -0.80 9.96 -17.24
N TRP A 278 0.06 10.21 -16.25
CA TRP A 278 1.34 10.89 -16.48
C TRP A 278 2.31 10.04 -17.30
N ALA A 279 2.30 8.72 -17.13
CA ALA A 279 3.14 7.83 -17.93
C ALA A 279 2.70 7.78 -19.40
N TYR A 280 1.39 7.72 -19.67
CA TYR A 280 0.85 7.86 -21.03
C TYR A 280 1.25 9.20 -21.65
N PHE A 281 1.08 10.31 -20.92
CA PHE A 281 1.50 11.64 -21.35
C PHE A 281 3.01 11.68 -21.67
N ASN A 282 3.84 11.12 -20.81
CA ASN A 282 5.30 11.09 -21.00
C ASN A 282 5.70 10.21 -22.19
N LEU A 283 4.99 9.11 -22.46
CA LEU A 283 5.19 8.32 -23.66
C LEU A 283 4.89 9.14 -24.92
N ILE A 284 3.75 9.84 -24.96
CA ILE A 284 3.40 10.72 -26.09
C ILE A 284 4.43 11.83 -26.28
N LYS A 285 4.75 12.56 -25.21
CA LYS A 285 5.66 13.71 -25.23
C LYS A 285 7.08 13.34 -25.66
N TYR A 286 7.68 12.36 -25.00
CA TYR A 286 9.11 12.05 -25.17
C TYR A 286 9.36 10.97 -26.23
N PHE A 287 8.36 10.16 -26.57
CA PHE A 287 8.46 9.09 -27.57
C PHE A 287 7.43 9.26 -28.70
N HIS A 288 7.10 10.52 -29.07
CA HIS A 288 6.13 10.87 -30.12
C HIS A 288 6.30 10.11 -31.44
N LYS A 289 7.55 9.74 -31.80
CA LYS A 289 7.83 8.96 -33.02
C LYS A 289 7.13 7.60 -33.06
N ASP A 290 6.79 7.02 -31.91
CA ASP A 290 5.99 5.79 -31.84
C ASP A 290 4.54 6.01 -32.32
N TYR A 291 4.08 7.26 -32.30
CA TYR A 291 2.71 7.68 -32.60
C TYR A 291 2.58 8.31 -33.99
N ASP A 292 3.65 8.83 -34.58
CA ASP A 292 3.66 9.45 -35.93
C ASP A 292 3.00 8.57 -37.00
N THR A 293 3.08 7.25 -36.84
CA THR A 293 2.50 6.26 -37.78
C THR A 293 1.37 5.42 -37.16
N ASN A 294 1.01 5.68 -35.90
CA ASN A 294 0.02 4.90 -35.15
C ASN A 294 -0.96 5.83 -34.41
N ILE A 295 -1.82 6.48 -35.18
CA ILE A 295 -2.84 7.40 -34.66
C ILE A 295 -3.87 6.69 -33.75
N GLU A 296 -4.11 5.40 -33.98
CA GLU A 296 -5.01 4.60 -33.14
C GLU A 296 -4.46 4.47 -31.72
N LEU A 297 -3.15 4.16 -31.59
CA LEU A 297 -2.48 4.11 -30.30
C LEU A 297 -2.44 5.47 -29.59
N LEU A 298 -2.27 6.57 -30.35
CA LEU A 298 -2.34 7.92 -29.77
C LEU A 298 -3.72 8.19 -29.16
N ASN A 299 -4.78 7.90 -29.92
CA ASN A 299 -6.15 8.09 -29.46
C ASN A 299 -6.46 7.22 -28.23
N GLU A 300 -6.04 5.95 -28.24
CA GLU A 300 -6.18 5.05 -27.10
C GLU A 300 -5.52 5.62 -25.84
N HIS A 301 -4.26 6.05 -25.94
CA HIS A 301 -3.54 6.63 -24.80
C HIS A 301 -4.18 7.94 -24.34
N MET A 302 -4.64 8.80 -25.26
CA MET A 302 -5.34 10.04 -24.91
C MET A 302 -6.67 9.78 -24.20
N ASP A 303 -7.43 8.76 -24.61
CA ASP A 303 -8.65 8.34 -23.93
C ASP A 303 -8.35 7.82 -22.52
N CYS A 304 -7.28 7.02 -22.36
CA CYS A 304 -6.81 6.60 -21.03
C CYS A 304 -6.42 7.78 -20.14
N ILE A 305 -5.68 8.78 -20.66
CA ILE A 305 -5.32 9.99 -19.89
C ILE A 305 -6.59 10.71 -19.42
N LYS A 306 -7.58 10.88 -20.31
CA LYS A 306 -8.85 11.55 -20.01
C LYS A 306 -9.63 10.84 -18.91
N GLU A 307 -9.72 9.51 -18.97
CA GLU A 307 -10.43 8.71 -17.98
C GLU A 307 -9.74 8.74 -16.61
N LEU A 308 -8.42 8.57 -16.60
CA LEU A 308 -7.64 8.41 -15.37
C LEU A 308 -7.36 9.75 -14.67
N ASN A 309 -7.07 10.81 -15.44
CA ASN A 309 -6.76 12.13 -14.89
C ASN A 309 -7.08 13.28 -15.89
N PRO A 310 -8.29 13.86 -15.84
CA PRO A 310 -8.70 14.94 -16.74
C PRO A 310 -7.76 16.16 -16.75
N ALA A 311 -7.11 16.47 -15.63
CA ALA A 311 -6.19 17.62 -15.58
C ALA A 311 -4.92 17.39 -16.40
N VAL A 312 -4.47 16.13 -16.54
CA VAL A 312 -3.33 15.77 -17.41
C VAL A 312 -3.77 15.79 -18.87
N TYR A 313 -5.01 15.42 -19.15
CA TYR A 313 -5.58 15.46 -20.51
C TYR A 313 -5.60 16.88 -21.07
N ASP A 314 -5.97 17.87 -20.26
CA ASP A 314 -5.95 19.28 -20.66
C ASP A 314 -4.54 19.73 -21.09
N ILE A 315 -3.51 19.27 -20.38
CA ILE A 315 -2.10 19.53 -20.74
C ILE A 315 -1.70 18.76 -22.01
N ALA A 316 -2.17 17.52 -22.15
CA ALA A 316 -1.81 16.63 -23.25
C ALA A 316 -2.37 17.12 -24.60
N ILE A 317 -3.53 17.79 -24.63
CA ILE A 317 -4.11 18.37 -25.84
C ILE A 317 -3.25 19.52 -26.41
N GLU A 318 -2.44 20.18 -25.57
CA GLU A 318 -1.58 21.29 -25.98
C GLU A 318 -0.27 20.84 -26.66
N LEU A 319 0.05 19.53 -26.62
CA LEU A 319 1.23 18.94 -27.28
C LEU A 319 1.04 18.80 -28.80
#